data_AF-A0A1H6ZE19-F1
#
_entry.id   AF-A0A1H6ZE19-F1
#
_cell.length_a   1.000
_cell.length_b   1.000
_cell.length_c   1.000
_cell.angle_alpha   90.00
_cell.angle_beta   90.00
_cell.angle_gamma   90.00
#
_symmetry.space_group_name_H-M   'P 1'
#
loop_
_entity.id
_entity.type
_entity.pdbx_description
1 polymer ?
#
loop_
_entity_poly.entity_id
_entity_poly.type
_entity_poly.pdbx_seq_one_letter_code
_entity_poly.pdbx_strand_id
1 'polypeptide(L)'
;AAAAEPILVRLDLATGVLGWLDETGNFRLNNQKGLAYDAGLRPATLNRLFKLLEKAGYLTRRLERIAVHEHGTQLVRTRVMIRFTELFWRHLRLSFAHTLARKAARKKRLRKLHALELAKAQTVRTPARRSNPRGQGRAAAAALNGRLRVRTAPLDDSRMPEQLLRHEILLRLKIEHPSLSAAELNAMADAILSGAG
;
A
#
# COMPACT_ATOMS: atom_id res chain seq x y z
N ALA A 1 3.97 4.12 -29.69
CA ALA A 1 3.13 5.32 -29.47
C ALA A 1 1.84 4.99 -28.70
N ALA A 2 0.97 4.10 -29.21
CA ALA A 2 -0.38 3.87 -28.67
C ALA A 2 -0.51 3.62 -27.14
N ALA A 3 0.45 2.95 -26.49
CA ALA A 3 0.40 2.74 -25.04
C ALA A 3 0.96 3.92 -24.22
N ALA A 4 1.85 4.72 -24.79
CA ALA A 4 2.68 5.64 -24.03
C ALA A 4 1.86 6.79 -23.43
N GLU A 5 1.04 7.45 -24.25
CA GLU A 5 0.19 8.55 -23.84
C GLU A 5 -0.85 8.13 -22.78
N PRO A 6 -1.63 7.04 -22.96
CA PRO A 6 -2.54 6.54 -21.91
C PRO A 6 -1.85 6.18 -20.60
N ILE A 7 -0.62 5.65 -20.66
CA ILE A 7 0.16 5.33 -19.47
C ILE A 7 0.62 6.61 -18.78
N LEU A 8 1.12 7.60 -19.51
CA LEU A 8 1.64 8.85 -18.96
C LEU A 8 0.54 9.71 -18.32
N VAL A 9 -0.64 9.81 -18.95
CA VAL A 9 -1.79 10.55 -18.38
C VAL A 9 -2.25 9.96 -17.05
N ARG A 10 -1.97 8.67 -16.83
CA ARG A 10 -2.39 7.90 -15.65
C ARG A 10 -1.27 7.67 -14.65
N LEU A 11 -0.09 8.21 -14.92
CA LEU A 11 1.07 8.03 -14.07
C LEU A 11 1.13 9.15 -13.05
N ASP A 12 0.85 8.81 -11.79
CA ASP A 12 1.08 9.74 -10.70
C ASP A 12 2.59 9.91 -10.50
N LEU A 13 3.11 11.08 -10.87
CA LEU A 13 4.53 11.42 -10.75
C LEU A 13 5.02 11.37 -9.29
N ALA A 14 4.18 11.61 -8.30
CA ALA A 14 4.60 11.58 -6.90
C ALA A 14 4.73 10.17 -6.34
N THR A 15 4.01 9.19 -6.88
CA THR A 15 4.03 7.81 -6.37
C THR A 15 4.65 6.81 -7.34
N GLY A 16 4.79 7.20 -8.61
CA GLY A 16 5.13 6.33 -9.72
C GLY A 16 4.06 5.28 -10.02
N VAL A 17 2.86 5.41 -9.46
CA VAL A 17 1.80 4.40 -9.58
C VAL A 17 0.86 4.75 -10.73
N LEU A 18 0.47 3.74 -11.50
CA LEU A 18 -0.58 3.88 -12.50
C LEU A 18 -1.97 3.86 -11.86
N GLY A 19 -2.71 4.95 -12.06
CA GLY A 19 -4.09 5.12 -11.61
C GLY A 19 -4.77 6.27 -12.31
N TRP A 20 -5.90 6.70 -11.78
CA TRP A 20 -6.63 7.87 -12.28
C TRP A 20 -7.28 8.58 -11.10
N LEU A 21 -7.52 9.87 -11.23
CA LEU A 21 -8.33 10.62 -10.26
C LEU A 21 -9.78 10.54 -10.73
N ASP A 22 -10.67 10.12 -9.85
CA ASP A 22 -12.10 10.24 -10.13
C ASP A 22 -12.54 11.71 -10.05
N GLU A 23 -13.79 11.98 -10.46
CA GLU A 23 -14.38 13.32 -10.45
C GLU A 23 -14.36 13.96 -9.05
N THR A 24 -14.33 13.13 -8.01
CA THR A 24 -14.22 13.57 -6.61
C THR A 24 -12.78 13.81 -6.15
N GLY A 25 -11.80 13.67 -7.04
CA GLY A 25 -10.38 13.87 -6.77
C GLY A 25 -9.71 12.72 -6.02
N ASN A 26 -10.35 11.56 -5.91
CA ASN A 26 -9.78 10.37 -5.25
C ASN A 26 -8.97 9.54 -6.24
N PHE A 27 -7.78 9.12 -5.84
CA PHE A 27 -6.92 8.27 -6.66
C PHE A 27 -7.40 6.81 -6.65
N ARG A 28 -7.69 6.29 -7.84
CA ARG A 28 -8.13 4.93 -8.08
C ARG A 28 -7.08 4.15 -8.86
N LEU A 29 -6.81 2.93 -8.42
CA LEU A 29 -5.94 2.01 -9.16
C LEU A 29 -6.63 1.57 -10.45
N ASN A 30 -5.86 1.52 -11.53
CA ASN A 30 -6.35 1.00 -12.80
C ASN A 30 -6.61 -0.51 -12.69
N ASN A 31 -7.69 -0.97 -13.33
CA ASN A 31 -7.79 -2.35 -13.74
C ASN A 31 -7.03 -2.51 -15.08
N GLN A 32 -6.41 -3.66 -15.30
CA GLN A 32 -5.61 -3.86 -16.51
C GLN A 32 -6.46 -3.82 -17.79
N LYS A 33 -7.73 -4.21 -17.70
CA LYS A 33 -8.68 -4.20 -18.83
C LYS A 33 -9.00 -2.78 -19.29
N GLY A 34 -9.27 -1.86 -18.37
CA GLY A 34 -9.54 -0.46 -18.67
C GLY A 34 -8.34 0.20 -19.31
N LEU A 35 -7.15 0.08 -18.69
CA LEU A 35 -5.94 0.64 -19.27
C LEU A 35 -5.62 0.11 -20.67
N ALA A 36 -5.93 -1.17 -20.95
CA ALA A 36 -5.78 -1.73 -22.28
C ALA A 36 -6.79 -1.14 -23.28
N TYR A 37 -8.07 -1.01 -22.87
CA TYR A 37 -9.12 -0.40 -23.67
C TYR A 37 -8.77 1.05 -24.05
N ASP A 38 -8.36 1.85 -23.07
CA ASP A 38 -8.01 3.27 -23.29
C ASP A 38 -6.77 3.46 -24.15
N ALA A 39 -5.89 2.45 -24.20
CA ALA A 39 -4.74 2.43 -25.11
C ALA A 39 -5.05 1.87 -26.50
N GLY A 40 -6.29 1.44 -26.77
CA GLY A 40 -6.65 0.74 -27.99
C GLY A 40 -5.91 -0.59 -28.15
N LEU A 41 -5.49 -1.20 -27.03
CA LEU A 41 -4.68 -2.42 -27.02
C LEU A 41 -5.47 -3.61 -26.48
N ARG A 42 -5.10 -4.80 -26.95
CA ARG A 42 -5.55 -6.05 -26.33
C ARG A 42 -4.92 -6.18 -24.93
N PRO A 43 -5.67 -6.62 -23.90
CA PRO A 43 -5.14 -6.81 -22.55
C PRO A 43 -3.89 -7.70 -22.49
N ALA A 44 -3.82 -8.71 -23.36
CA ALA A 44 -2.65 -9.59 -23.49
C ALA A 44 -1.39 -8.84 -23.96
N THR A 45 -1.52 -7.92 -24.93
CA THR A 45 -0.43 -7.07 -25.41
C THR A 45 0.10 -6.19 -24.28
N LEU A 46 -0.80 -5.54 -23.54
CA LEU A 46 -0.43 -4.70 -22.40
C LEU A 46 0.22 -5.53 -21.27
N ASN A 47 -0.26 -6.75 -21.02
CA ASN A 47 0.37 -7.66 -20.05
C ASN A 47 1.81 -7.98 -20.44
N ARG A 48 2.04 -8.29 -21.72
CA ARG A 48 3.36 -8.61 -22.25
C ARG A 48 4.31 -7.43 -22.11
N LEU A 49 3.85 -6.22 -22.42
CA LEU A 49 4.61 -4.99 -22.19
C LEU A 49 5.02 -4.85 -20.72
N PHE A 50 4.07 -4.99 -19.78
CA PHE A 50 4.39 -4.89 -18.36
C PHE A 50 5.35 -5.97 -17.87
N LYS A 51 5.24 -7.21 -18.37
CA LYS A 51 6.21 -8.27 -18.08
C LYS A 51 7.61 -7.91 -18.59
N LEU A 52 7.73 -7.30 -19.76
CA LEU A 52 9.03 -6.87 -20.31
C LEU A 52 9.64 -5.72 -19.50
N LEU A 53 8.83 -4.72 -19.15
CA LEU A 53 9.27 -3.60 -18.30
C LEU A 53 9.66 -4.05 -16.89
N GLU A 54 8.94 -5.02 -16.32
CA GLU A 54 9.29 -5.63 -15.03
C GLU A 54 10.63 -6.37 -15.11
N LYS A 55 10.85 -7.18 -16.16
CA LYS A 55 12.13 -7.85 -16.41
C LYS A 55 13.29 -6.86 -16.58
N ALA A 56 13.04 -5.72 -17.20
CA ALA A 56 14.01 -4.64 -17.34
C ALA A 56 14.21 -3.81 -16.06
N GLY A 57 13.48 -4.11 -14.98
CA GLY A 57 13.58 -3.40 -13.70
C GLY A 57 12.90 -2.03 -13.67
N TYR A 58 12.09 -1.69 -14.69
CA TYR A 58 11.43 -0.39 -14.80
C TYR A 58 10.13 -0.28 -13.99
N LEU A 59 9.52 -1.39 -13.63
CA LEU A 59 8.32 -1.39 -12.80
C LEU A 59 8.28 -2.60 -11.86
N THR A 60 7.45 -2.49 -10.83
CA THR A 60 7.04 -3.59 -9.95
C THR A 60 5.52 -3.74 -10.02
N ARG A 61 5.04 -4.99 -9.88
CA ARG A 61 3.60 -5.29 -9.88
C ARG A 61 3.18 -5.97 -8.59
N ARG A 62 2.09 -5.50 -8.01
CA ARG A 62 1.41 -6.18 -6.90
C ARG A 62 0.01 -6.56 -7.35
N LEU A 63 -0.27 -7.85 -7.37
CA LEU A 63 -1.57 -8.40 -7.73
C LEU A 63 -2.39 -8.63 -6.45
N GLU A 64 -3.66 -8.26 -6.51
CA GLU A 64 -4.62 -8.46 -5.43
C GLU A 64 -5.90 -9.03 -6.02
N ARG A 65 -6.42 -10.11 -5.44
CA ARG A 65 -7.70 -10.70 -5.84
C ARG A 65 -8.76 -10.23 -4.86
N ILE A 66 -9.78 -9.56 -5.38
CA ILE A 66 -10.85 -8.98 -4.58
C ILE A 66 -12.15 -9.66 -4.99
N ALA A 67 -12.87 -10.20 -4.01
CA ALA A 67 -14.24 -10.66 -4.21
C ALA A 67 -15.14 -9.43 -4.34
N VAL A 68 -15.85 -9.33 -5.44
CA VAL A 68 -16.77 -8.25 -5.77
C VAL A 68 -18.13 -8.86 -6.03
N HIS A 69 -19.16 -8.36 -5.35
CA HIS A 69 -20.54 -8.79 -5.60
C HIS A 69 -21.18 -7.81 -6.59
N GLU A 70 -21.59 -8.31 -7.74
CA GLU A 70 -22.30 -7.53 -8.76
C GLU A 70 -23.53 -8.32 -9.21
N HIS A 71 -24.70 -7.67 -9.25
CA HIS A 71 -25.96 -8.24 -9.74
C HIS A 71 -26.30 -9.63 -9.15
N GLY A 72 -26.09 -9.81 -7.84
CA GLY A 72 -26.36 -11.09 -7.16
C GLY A 72 -25.33 -12.19 -7.40
N THR A 73 -24.29 -11.94 -8.19
CA THR A 73 -23.21 -12.91 -8.46
C THR A 73 -21.91 -12.49 -7.77
N GLN A 74 -21.24 -13.44 -7.12
CA GLN A 74 -19.92 -13.22 -6.54
C GLN A 74 -18.84 -13.40 -7.60
N LEU A 75 -18.19 -12.31 -7.99
CA LEU A 75 -17.10 -12.28 -8.96
C LEU A 75 -15.76 -12.11 -8.24
N VAL A 76 -14.68 -12.65 -8.81
CA VAL A 76 -13.32 -12.37 -8.35
C VAL A 76 -12.63 -11.47 -9.37
N ARG A 77 -12.32 -10.24 -8.97
CA ARG A 77 -11.58 -9.29 -9.80
C ARG A 77 -10.13 -9.19 -9.35
N THR A 78 -9.21 -9.31 -10.31
CA THR A 78 -7.78 -9.09 -10.07
C THR A 78 -7.47 -7.60 -10.25
N ARG A 79 -7.10 -6.92 -9.18
CA ARG A 79 -6.47 -5.59 -9.22
C ARG A 79 -4.97 -5.75 -9.34
N VAL A 80 -4.34 -4.88 -10.12
CA VAL A 80 -2.89 -4.86 -10.28
C VAL A 80 -2.42 -3.45 -10.00
N MET A 81 -1.65 -3.28 -8.93
CA MET A 81 -0.89 -2.07 -8.69
C MET A 81 0.40 -2.16 -9.50
N ILE A 82 0.62 -1.18 -10.38
CA ILE A 82 1.82 -1.05 -11.18
C ILE A 82 2.56 0.18 -10.71
N ARG A 83 3.79 0.01 -10.26
CA ARG A 83 4.64 1.11 -9.79
C ARG A 83 5.94 1.14 -10.58
N PHE A 84 6.24 2.27 -11.21
CA PHE A 84 7.51 2.53 -11.86
C PHE A 84 8.62 2.75 -10.83
N THR A 85 9.79 2.19 -11.10
CA THR A 85 10.97 2.24 -10.22
C THR A 85 11.78 3.52 -10.45
N GLU A 86 12.75 3.79 -9.57
CA GLU A 86 13.68 4.91 -9.78
C GLU A 86 14.52 4.74 -11.05
N LEU A 87 14.80 3.49 -11.47
CA LEU A 87 15.52 3.19 -12.70
C LEU A 87 14.82 3.78 -13.93
N PHE A 88 13.49 3.65 -13.99
CA PHE A 88 12.68 4.20 -15.08
C PHE A 88 12.82 5.71 -15.17
N TRP A 89 12.67 6.41 -14.05
CA TRP A 89 12.79 7.87 -13.99
C TRP A 89 14.20 8.35 -14.32
N ARG A 90 15.22 7.62 -13.88
CA ARG A 90 16.63 7.92 -14.18
C ARG A 90 16.91 7.82 -15.67
N HIS A 91 16.44 6.77 -16.32
CA HIS A 91 16.68 6.56 -17.76
C HIS A 91 15.88 7.53 -18.62
N LEU A 92 14.71 7.99 -18.16
CA LEU A 92 13.97 9.09 -18.78
C LEU A 92 14.52 10.48 -18.46
N ARG A 93 15.58 10.59 -17.65
CA ARG A 93 16.15 11.87 -17.16
C ARG A 93 15.14 12.73 -16.37
N LEU A 94 14.18 12.08 -15.70
CA LEU A 94 13.12 12.72 -14.91
C LEU A 94 13.26 12.50 -13.39
N SER A 95 14.37 11.92 -12.90
CA SER A 95 14.58 11.66 -11.46
C SER A 95 14.44 12.91 -10.58
N PHE A 96 14.86 14.09 -11.05
CA PHE A 96 14.71 15.34 -10.29
C PHE A 96 13.23 15.71 -10.10
N ALA A 97 12.44 15.70 -11.17
CA ALA A 97 11.01 15.99 -11.13
C ALA A 97 10.25 14.99 -10.26
N HIS A 98 10.55 13.68 -10.41
CA HIS A 98 10.02 12.62 -9.56
C HIS A 98 10.33 12.87 -8.07
N THR A 99 11.57 13.25 -7.75
CA THR A 99 12.00 13.52 -6.37
C THR A 99 11.28 14.73 -5.77
N LEU A 100 11.13 15.82 -6.53
CA LEU A 100 10.40 17.00 -6.08
C LEU A 100 8.92 16.69 -5.83
N ALA A 101 8.27 15.99 -6.76
CA ALA A 101 6.87 15.57 -6.61
C ALA A 101 6.68 14.69 -5.37
N ARG A 102 7.57 13.72 -5.13
CA ARG A 102 7.58 12.88 -3.92
C ARG A 102 7.70 13.71 -2.64
N LYS A 103 8.64 14.66 -2.58
CA LYS A 103 8.83 15.53 -1.41
C LYS A 103 7.59 16.39 -1.15
N ALA A 104 7.02 16.99 -2.19
CA ALA A 104 5.81 17.80 -2.08
C ALA A 104 4.60 16.98 -1.60
N ALA A 105 4.38 15.79 -2.16
CA ALA A 105 3.30 14.90 -1.75
C ALA A 105 3.48 14.41 -0.29
N ARG A 106 4.71 14.06 0.12
CA ARG A 106 5.03 13.70 1.51
C ARG A 106 4.71 14.85 2.46
N LYS A 107 5.12 16.08 2.12
CA LYS A 107 4.81 17.29 2.90
C LYS A 107 3.30 17.53 3.02
N LYS A 108 2.54 17.40 1.92
CA LYS A 108 1.07 17.51 1.93
C LYS A 108 0.41 16.45 2.80
N ARG A 109 0.89 15.19 2.73
CA ARG A 109 0.39 14.09 3.57
C ARG A 109 0.64 14.34 5.05
N LEU A 110 1.85 14.75 5.42
CA LEU A 110 2.18 15.07 6.82
C LEU A 110 1.29 16.17 7.38
N ARG A 111 1.06 17.25 6.61
CA ARG A 111 0.12 18.32 7.01
C ARG A 111 -1.30 17.81 7.25
N LYS A 112 -1.81 16.95 6.36
CA LYS A 112 -3.14 16.35 6.51
C LYS A 112 -3.22 15.48 7.77
N LEU A 113 -2.21 14.65 8.04
CA LEU A 113 -2.18 13.81 9.23
C LEU A 113 -2.18 14.66 10.50
N HIS A 114 -1.32 15.67 10.57
CA HIS A 114 -1.27 16.60 11.69
C HIS A 114 -2.61 17.33 11.91
N ALA A 115 -3.27 17.79 10.84
CA ALA A 115 -4.58 18.42 10.94
C ALA A 115 -5.65 17.46 11.49
N LEU A 116 -5.62 16.18 11.10
CA LEU A 116 -6.53 15.16 11.62
C LEU A 116 -6.25 14.83 13.10
N GLU A 117 -4.97 14.80 13.51
CA GLU A 117 -4.58 14.61 14.91
C GLU A 117 -5.08 15.77 15.80
N LEU A 118 -4.92 17.01 15.34
CA LEU A 118 -5.45 18.19 16.03
C LEU A 118 -6.98 18.17 16.13
N ALA A 119 -7.67 17.82 15.04
CA ALA A 119 -9.13 17.70 15.04
C ALA A 119 -9.63 16.65 16.05
N LYS A 120 -8.95 15.49 16.13
CA LYS A 120 -9.25 14.46 17.13
C LYS A 120 -9.02 14.96 18.55
N ALA A 121 -7.91 15.65 18.82
CA ALA A 121 -7.62 16.21 20.14
C ALA A 121 -8.66 17.25 20.58
N GLN A 122 -9.19 18.06 19.66
CA GLN A 122 -10.25 19.04 19.95
C GLN A 122 -11.60 18.37 20.24
N THR A 123 -11.96 17.30 19.53
CA THR A 123 -13.18 16.53 19.82
C THR A 123 -13.14 15.84 21.19
N VAL A 124 -11.96 15.42 21.66
CA VAL A 124 -11.79 14.83 23.01
C VAL A 124 -11.81 15.92 24.10
N ARG A 125 -11.37 17.14 23.79
CA ARG A 125 -11.32 18.26 24.72
C ARG A 125 -12.61 19.06 24.85
N THR A 126 -13.64 18.77 24.05
CA THR A 126 -14.96 19.40 24.22
C THR A 126 -15.77 18.53 25.18
N PRO A 127 -15.86 18.85 26.49
CA PRO A 127 -16.79 18.15 27.35
C PRO A 127 -18.19 18.44 26.82
N ALA A 128 -18.84 17.41 26.30
CA ALA A 128 -20.25 17.49 26.00
C ALA A 128 -20.95 17.93 27.29
N ARG A 129 -21.49 19.14 27.31
CA ARG A 129 -22.41 19.64 28.33
C ARG A 129 -23.71 18.84 28.19
N ARG A 130 -23.66 17.55 28.55
CA ARG A 130 -24.81 16.65 28.56
C ARG A 130 -25.53 16.87 29.87
N SER A 131 -26.61 17.64 29.79
CA SER A 131 -27.74 17.50 30.70
C SER A 131 -28.17 16.02 30.69
N ASN A 132 -28.03 15.36 31.84
CA ASN A 132 -28.62 14.04 32.08
C ASN A 132 -30.15 14.17 32.15
N PRO A 133 -30.88 13.35 31.39
CA PRO A 133 -31.99 12.61 31.96
C PRO A 133 -31.61 11.14 32.00
N ARG A 134 -31.82 10.56 33.18
CA ARG A 134 -31.54 9.15 33.51
C ARG A 134 -32.41 8.21 32.67
N GLY A 135 -31.80 7.12 32.22
CA GLY A 135 -32.49 5.90 31.78
C GLY A 135 -32.51 5.69 30.27
N GLN A 136 -32.36 4.44 29.84
CA GLN A 136 -32.51 3.95 28.45
C GLN A 136 -31.32 4.09 27.47
N GLY A 137 -30.11 4.43 27.92
CA GLY A 137 -28.93 4.50 27.04
C GLY A 137 -28.00 3.27 27.03
N ARG A 138 -28.18 2.29 27.93
CA ARG A 138 -27.22 1.18 28.08
C ARG A 138 -27.39 0.05 27.05
N ALA A 139 -28.59 -0.15 26.50
CA ALA A 139 -28.84 -1.21 25.52
C ALA A 139 -28.41 -0.81 24.09
N ALA A 140 -28.60 0.45 23.69
CA ALA A 140 -28.23 0.92 22.35
C ALA A 140 -26.71 1.04 22.15
N ALA A 141 -25.96 1.38 23.21
CA ALA A 141 -24.50 1.44 23.16
C ALA A 141 -23.85 0.05 23.03
N ALA A 142 -24.45 -0.99 23.60
CA ALA A 142 -23.98 -2.37 23.47
C ALA A 142 -24.20 -2.93 22.05
N ALA A 143 -25.32 -2.57 21.40
CA ALA A 143 -25.64 -3.02 20.04
C ALA A 143 -24.77 -2.37 18.96
N LEU A 144 -24.34 -1.11 19.14
CA LEU A 144 -23.46 -0.42 18.18
C LEU A 144 -22.02 -0.96 18.22
N ASN A 145 -21.54 -1.33 19.42
CA ASN A 145 -20.21 -1.92 19.61
C ASN A 145 -20.07 -3.33 19.00
N GLY A 146 -21.18 -4.03 18.73
CA GLY A 146 -21.18 -5.33 18.06
C GLY A 146 -21.00 -5.26 16.52
N ARG A 147 -21.33 -4.13 15.89
CA ARG A 147 -21.31 -3.98 14.41
C ARG A 147 -20.11 -3.20 13.88
N LEU A 148 -19.39 -2.47 14.72
CA LEU A 148 -18.10 -1.87 14.39
C LEU A 148 -16.94 -2.80 14.80
N ARG A 149 -16.93 -4.04 14.30
CA ARG A 149 -15.66 -4.76 14.08
C ARG A 149 -15.03 -4.24 12.80
N VAL A 150 -14.64 -2.97 12.81
CA VAL A 150 -13.48 -2.56 12.03
C VAL A 150 -12.32 -3.35 12.61
N ARG A 151 -11.60 -4.11 11.78
CA ARG A 151 -10.28 -4.64 12.11
C ARG A 151 -9.31 -3.47 12.29
N THR A 152 -9.44 -2.73 13.39
CA THR A 152 -8.30 -2.07 14.01
C THR A 152 -7.69 -3.13 14.91
N ALA A 153 -6.86 -3.99 14.31
CA ALA A 153 -5.85 -4.67 15.12
C ALA A 153 -5.06 -3.56 15.82
N PRO A 154 -4.89 -3.59 17.15
CA PRO A 154 -3.90 -2.76 17.79
C PRO A 154 -2.58 -3.01 17.07
N LEU A 155 -1.92 -1.96 16.60
CA LEU A 155 -0.50 -2.06 16.30
C LEU A 155 0.16 -2.30 17.65
N ASP A 156 0.44 -3.57 17.92
CA ASP A 156 1.28 -3.99 19.04
C ASP A 156 2.71 -3.58 18.70
N ASP A 157 3.05 -2.31 18.99
CA ASP A 157 4.39 -1.73 18.82
C ASP A 157 5.44 -2.40 19.71
N SER A 158 5.04 -3.32 20.59
CA SER A 158 5.92 -4.11 21.46
C SER A 158 6.63 -5.25 20.72
N ARG A 159 6.15 -5.67 19.54
CA ARG A 159 6.74 -6.79 18.73
C ARG A 159 7.69 -6.34 17.62
N MET A 160 7.94 -5.03 17.52
CA MET A 160 8.81 -4.43 16.50
C MET A 160 10.32 -4.28 16.84
N PRO A 161 10.92 -5.01 17.81
CA PRO A 161 12.37 -5.21 17.83
C PRO A 161 12.81 -6.57 17.24
N GLU A 162 12.15 -7.67 17.57
CA GLU A 162 12.64 -9.03 17.24
C GLU A 162 12.63 -9.36 15.75
N GLN A 163 11.60 -8.95 15.00
CA GLN A 163 11.51 -9.26 13.56
C GLN A 163 12.56 -8.50 12.74
N LEU A 164 12.90 -7.27 13.16
CA LEU A 164 13.94 -6.47 12.54
C LEU A 164 15.33 -7.03 12.87
N LEU A 165 15.52 -7.45 14.11
CA LEU A 165 16.77 -8.05 14.58
C LEU A 165 17.02 -9.41 13.90
N ARG A 166 15.98 -10.23 13.74
CA ARG A 166 16.01 -11.48 12.97
C ARG A 166 16.36 -11.24 11.50
N HIS A 167 15.79 -10.19 10.90
CA HIS A 167 16.09 -9.82 9.52
C HIS A 167 17.55 -9.40 9.34
N GLU A 168 18.11 -8.62 10.28
CA GLU A 168 19.50 -8.20 10.24
C GLU A 168 20.47 -9.37 10.40
N ILE A 169 20.18 -10.30 11.32
CA ILE A 169 20.97 -11.53 11.52
C ILE A 169 20.98 -12.38 10.24
N LEU A 170 19.82 -12.57 9.60
CA LEU A 170 19.74 -13.34 8.35
C LEU A 170 20.53 -12.72 7.20
N LEU A 171 20.59 -11.38 7.13
CA LEU A 171 21.41 -10.69 6.12
C LEU A 171 22.90 -10.92 6.38
N ARG A 172 23.35 -10.83 7.63
CA ARG A 172 24.76 -11.08 7.99
C ARG A 172 25.15 -12.54 7.70
N LEU A 173 24.33 -13.51 8.13
CA LEU A 173 24.57 -14.92 7.87
C LEU A 173 24.60 -15.26 6.38
N LYS A 174 23.77 -14.60 5.54
CA LYS A 174 23.81 -14.83 4.10
C LYS A 174 25.07 -14.26 3.44
N ILE A 175 25.63 -13.20 3.99
CA ILE A 175 26.90 -12.61 3.53
C ILE A 175 28.07 -13.51 3.94
N GLU A 176 28.07 -14.03 5.16
CA GLU A 176 29.12 -14.89 5.71
C GLU A 176 29.09 -16.32 5.13
N HIS A 177 27.89 -16.83 4.84
CA HIS A 177 27.66 -18.18 4.33
C HIS A 177 26.80 -18.16 3.05
N PRO A 178 27.34 -17.69 1.92
CA PRO A 178 26.58 -17.51 0.68
C PRO A 178 26.06 -18.82 0.07
N SER A 179 26.71 -19.95 0.35
CA SER A 179 26.37 -21.29 -0.14
C SER A 179 25.26 -21.99 0.65
N LEU A 180 24.91 -21.53 1.85
CA LEU A 180 23.87 -22.17 2.66
C LEU A 180 22.47 -21.87 2.14
N SER A 181 21.60 -22.86 2.32
CA SER A 181 20.19 -22.78 1.98
C SER A 181 19.42 -21.88 2.96
N ALA A 182 18.28 -21.37 2.53
CA ALA A 182 17.45 -20.51 3.38
C ALA A 182 16.95 -21.24 4.64
N ALA A 183 16.77 -22.56 4.58
CA ALA A 183 16.34 -23.35 5.73
C ALA A 183 17.44 -23.40 6.82
N GLU A 184 18.69 -23.62 6.41
CA GLU A 184 19.84 -23.66 7.32
C GLU A 184 20.12 -22.28 7.94
N LEU A 185 20.03 -21.22 7.15
CA LEU A 185 20.19 -19.85 7.64
C LEU A 185 19.11 -19.45 8.66
N ASN A 186 17.86 -19.92 8.47
CA ASN A 186 16.79 -19.71 9.43
C ASN A 186 17.06 -20.49 10.73
N ALA A 187 17.49 -21.75 10.65
CA ALA A 187 17.84 -22.54 11.83
C ALA A 187 18.99 -21.87 12.64
N MET A 188 19.99 -21.32 11.94
CA MET A 188 21.07 -20.56 12.58
C MET A 188 20.60 -19.24 13.21
N ALA A 189 19.75 -18.48 12.52
CA ALA A 189 19.19 -17.25 13.07
C ALA A 189 18.30 -17.51 14.29
N ASP A 190 17.52 -18.60 14.27
CA ASP A 190 16.65 -18.97 15.38
C ASP A 190 17.48 -19.46 16.59
N ALA A 191 18.60 -20.17 16.39
CA ALA A 191 19.54 -20.55 17.45
C ALA A 191 20.21 -19.34 18.13
N ILE A 192 20.61 -18.33 17.34
CA ILE A 192 21.20 -17.08 17.84
C ILE A 192 20.18 -16.28 18.66
N LEU A 193 18.92 -16.25 18.22
CA LEU A 193 17.85 -15.53 18.91
C LEU A 193 17.35 -16.26 20.17
N SER A 194 17.44 -17.59 20.23
CA SER A 194 17.07 -18.36 21.42
C SER A 194 18.14 -18.39 22.52
N GLY A 195 19.31 -17.77 22.30
CA GLY A 195 20.39 -17.70 23.30
C GLY A 195 21.04 -19.05 23.61
N ALA A 196 20.95 -20.03 22.70
CA ALA A 196 21.59 -21.33 22.85
C ALA A 196 23.04 -21.22 22.36
N GLY A 197 23.91 -20.69 23.23
CA GLY A 197 25.36 -20.74 23.14
C GLY A 197 25.91 -21.21 24.48
#